data_AF-A0AAV4F8T2-F1
#
_entry.id   AF-A0AAV4F8T2-F1
#
_cell.length_a   1.000
_cell.length_b   1.000
_cell.length_c   1.000
_cell.angle_alpha   90.00
_cell.angle_beta   90.00
_cell.angle_gamma   90.00
#
_symmetry.space_group_name_H-M   'P 1'
#
loop_
_entity.id
_entity.type
_entity.pdbx_description
1 polymer ?
#
loop_
_entity_poly.entity_id
_entity_poly.type
_entity_poly.pdbx_seq_one_letter_code
_entity_poly.pdbx_strand_id
1 'polypeptide(L)'
;MMMTSIYGIQVADKALSDHFMITFTIAIDRPKVGKKTVTSRNIKQLDHEELSNDLKAIAIENSPNDTSTSLVEKYNVTLEKLLEKHAPLRARTITDRTSAP
;
A
#
# COMPACT_ATOMS: atom_id res chain seq x y z
N MET A 1 -27.99 13.97 9.54
CA MET A 1 -28.96 13.08 8.85
C MET A 1 -29.23 13.69 7.49
N MET A 2 -28.58 13.20 6.42
CA MET A 2 -28.87 13.69 5.07
C MET A 2 -30.22 13.13 4.65
N MET A 3 -31.18 14.00 4.30
CA MET A 3 -32.46 13.58 3.73
C MET A 3 -32.22 13.16 2.28
N THR A 4 -32.29 11.86 2.01
CA THR A 4 -32.19 11.33 0.66
C THR A 4 -33.49 11.64 -0.09
N SER A 5 -33.46 12.57 -1.03
CA SER A 5 -34.63 12.89 -1.87
C SER A 5 -34.59 12.09 -3.18
N ILE A 6 -35.72 11.45 -3.49
CA ILE A 6 -35.97 10.76 -4.77
C ILE A 6 -36.86 11.65 -5.62
N TYR A 7 -36.54 11.81 -6.90
CA TYR A 7 -37.32 12.63 -7.83
C TYR A 7 -37.28 12.06 -9.26
N GLY A 8 -38.22 12.51 -10.09
CA GLY A 8 -38.27 12.12 -11.51
C GLY A 8 -38.54 10.64 -11.74
N ILE A 9 -39.42 10.03 -10.94
CA ILE A 9 -39.81 8.63 -11.11
C ILE A 9 -40.55 8.48 -12.44
N GLN A 10 -40.08 7.57 -13.29
CA GLN A 10 -40.67 7.24 -14.58
C GLN A 10 -40.75 5.73 -14.73
N VAL A 11 -41.87 5.28 -15.29
CA VAL A 11 -42.11 3.87 -15.63
C VAL A 11 -42.16 3.78 -17.15
N ALA A 12 -41.34 2.90 -17.73
CA ALA A 12 -41.32 2.66 -19.15
C ALA A 12 -41.43 1.15 -19.43
N ASP A 13 -42.37 0.79 -20.28
CA ASP A 13 -42.35 -0.53 -20.92
C ASP A 13 -41.33 -0.47 -22.06
N LYS A 14 -40.27 -1.26 -21.95
CA LYS A 14 -39.24 -1.38 -22.99
C LYS A 14 -39.35 -2.67 -23.79
N ALA A 15 -40.30 -3.56 -23.45
CA ALA A 15 -40.42 -4.90 -24.02
C ALA A 15 -39.09 -5.69 -24.04
N LEU A 16 -38.15 -5.36 -23.14
CA LEU A 16 -36.85 -6.04 -22.99
C LEU A 16 -36.96 -7.28 -22.08
N SER A 17 -38.01 -7.33 -21.26
CA SER A 17 -38.37 -8.40 -20.33
C SER A 17 -39.86 -8.24 -20.02
N ASP A 18 -40.45 -9.24 -19.37
CA ASP A 18 -41.76 -9.19 -18.70
C ASP A 18 -41.88 -8.14 -17.56
N HIS A 19 -40.81 -7.39 -17.27
CA HIS A 19 -40.79 -6.33 -16.26
C HIS A 19 -40.77 -4.92 -16.86
N PHE A 20 -41.45 -3.98 -16.18
CA PHE A 20 -41.33 -2.54 -16.48
C PHE A 20 -40.00 -1.98 -15.98
N MET A 21 -39.40 -1.08 -16.78
CA MET A 21 -38.22 -0.33 -16.37
C MET A 21 -38.66 0.87 -15.53
N ILE A 22 -38.23 0.91 -14.26
CA ILE A 22 -38.41 2.05 -13.38
C ILE A 22 -37.11 2.84 -13.32
N THR A 23 -37.17 4.13 -13.64
CA THR A 23 -36.04 5.06 -13.53
C THR A 23 -36.38 6.18 -12.57
N PHE A 24 -35.41 6.63 -11.81
CA PHE A 24 -35.55 7.78 -10.90
C PHE A 24 -34.17 8.39 -10.66
N THR A 25 -34.16 9.62 -10.19
CA THR A 25 -32.94 10.28 -9.73
C THR A 25 -32.94 10.35 -8.21
N ILE A 26 -31.78 10.13 -7.62
CA ILE A 26 -31.59 10.16 -6.17
C ILE A 26 -30.39 11.03 -5.83
N ALA A 27 -30.56 11.94 -4.88
CA ALA A 27 -29.48 12.77 -4.37
C ALA A 27 -28.68 12.00 -3.31
N ILE A 28 -27.70 11.21 -3.76
CA ILE A 28 -26.74 10.52 -2.89
C ILE A 28 -25.34 11.02 -3.23
N ASP A 29 -24.63 11.51 -2.22
CA ASP A 29 -23.19 11.72 -2.33
C ASP A 29 -22.50 10.38 -2.43
N ARG A 30 -21.76 10.17 -3.53
CA ARG A 30 -20.93 8.98 -3.68
C ARG A 30 -19.91 8.96 -2.52
N PRO A 31 -19.89 7.90 -1.69
CA PRO A 31 -18.93 7.81 -0.61
C PRO A 31 -17.52 7.97 -1.17
N LYS A 32 -16.72 8.84 -0.54
CA LYS A 32 -15.31 8.95 -0.90
C LYS A 32 -14.66 7.60 -0.68
N VAL A 33 -13.98 7.12 -1.71
CA VAL A 33 -13.23 5.88 -1.59
C VAL A 33 -12.10 6.10 -0.57
N GLY A 34 -12.06 5.26 0.46
CA GLY A 34 -11.00 5.31 1.46
C GLY A 34 -9.64 5.22 0.80
N LYS A 35 -8.70 6.05 1.24
CA LYS A 35 -7.30 5.98 0.81
C LYS A 35 -6.44 5.78 2.04
N LYS A 36 -5.46 4.87 1.95
CA LYS A 36 -4.46 4.67 2.98
C LYS A 36 -3.07 4.80 2.42
N THR A 37 -2.17 5.37 3.23
CA THR A 37 -0.75 5.43 2.90
C THR A 37 -0.09 4.16 3.43
N VAL A 38 0.66 3.48 2.57
CA VAL A 38 1.43 2.29 2.92
C VAL A 38 2.89 2.54 2.60
N THR A 39 3.77 2.16 3.52
CA THR A 39 5.21 2.18 3.34
C THR A 39 5.72 0.78 3.06
N SER A 40 6.55 0.63 2.02
CA SER A 40 7.12 -0.68 1.65
C SER A 40 8.47 -0.51 0.96
N ARG A 41 9.34 -1.51 1.11
CA ARG A 41 10.60 -1.63 0.36
C ARG A 41 10.40 -2.56 -0.84
N ASN A 42 10.97 -2.21 -2.00
CA ASN A 42 10.88 -3.06 -3.19
C ASN A 42 11.97 -4.14 -3.20
N ILE A 43 11.86 -5.11 -2.30
CA ILE A 43 12.84 -6.20 -2.14
C ILE A 43 13.00 -7.03 -3.43
N LYS A 44 11.95 -7.11 -4.26
CA LYS A 44 11.98 -7.89 -5.52
C LYS A 44 12.84 -7.27 -6.62
N GLN A 45 13.18 -5.99 -6.51
CA GLN A 45 14.01 -5.27 -7.49
C GLN A 45 15.44 -5.08 -6.99
N LEU A 46 15.84 -5.79 -5.93
CA LEU A 46 17.22 -5.77 -5.46
C LEU A 46 18.15 -6.37 -6.51
N ASP A 47 19.24 -5.68 -6.80
CA ASP A 47 20.37 -6.27 -7.50
C ASP A 47 21.17 -7.10 -6.49
N HIS A 48 21.09 -8.42 -6.61
CA HIS A 48 21.76 -9.33 -5.69
C HIS A 48 23.29 -9.30 -5.82
N GLU A 49 23.82 -9.01 -7.00
CA GLU A 49 25.27 -8.93 -7.24
C GLU A 49 25.81 -7.65 -6.60
N GLU A 50 25.15 -6.51 -6.82
CA GLU A 50 25.55 -5.24 -6.21
C GLU A 50 25.46 -5.31 -4.67
N LEU A 51 24.38 -5.89 -4.14
CA LEU A 51 24.21 -6.11 -2.72
C LEU A 51 25.32 -7.02 -2.13
N SER A 52 25.66 -8.11 -2.83
CA SER A 52 26.72 -9.03 -2.41
C SER A 52 28.09 -8.34 -2.36
N ASN A 53 28.38 -7.51 -3.37
CA ASN A 53 29.63 -6.76 -3.43
C ASN A 53 29.73 -5.73 -2.30
N ASP A 54 28.66 -4.99 -2.03
CA ASP A 54 28.61 -4.07 -0.88
C ASP A 54 28.76 -4.80 0.45
N LEU A 55 28.11 -5.96 0.63
CA LEU A 55 28.26 -6.78 1.84
C LEU A 55 29.71 -7.24 2.05
N LYS A 56 30.41 -7.60 0.97
CA LYS A 56 31.83 -7.99 1.04
C LYS A 56 32.73 -6.79 1.36
N ALA A 57 32.38 -5.60 0.87
CA ALA A 57 33.12 -4.37 1.13
C ALA A 57 32.93 -3.88 2.58
N ILE A 58 31.78 -4.17 3.18
CA ILE A 58 31.49 -3.88 4.57
C ILE A 58 32.24 -4.90 5.44
N ALA A 59 33.41 -4.51 5.94
CA ALA A 59 34.04 -5.20 7.05
C ALA A 59 33.28 -4.83 8.35
N ILE A 60 32.58 -5.79 8.95
CA ILE A 60 32.14 -5.65 10.35
C ILE A 60 33.39 -5.86 11.21
N GLU A 61 34.13 -4.78 11.43
CA GLU A 61 35.31 -4.81 12.29
C GLU A 61 34.88 -5.05 13.74
N ASN A 62 35.26 -6.22 14.24
CA ASN A 62 35.09 -6.58 15.65
C ASN A 62 36.19 -5.89 16.46
N SER A 63 35.81 -5.01 17.36
CA SER A 63 36.72 -4.42 18.34
C SER A 63 36.87 -5.37 19.53
N PRO A 64 38.06 -5.43 20.19
CA PRO A 64 38.25 -6.21 21.41
C PRO A 64 37.29 -5.86 22.55
N ASN A 65 36.71 -4.65 22.50
CA ASN A 65 35.76 -4.15 23.49
C ASN A 65 34.29 -4.33 23.08
N ASP A 66 34.01 -4.96 21.94
CA ASP A 66 32.64 -5.18 21.50
C ASP A 66 31.94 -6.18 22.41
N THR A 67 30.87 -5.72 23.05
CA THR A 67 29.90 -6.58 23.73
C THR A 67 28.93 -7.18 22.72
N SER A 68 28.27 -8.28 23.09
CA SER A 68 27.20 -8.89 22.28
C SER A 68 26.17 -7.87 21.79
N THR A 69 25.71 -6.99 22.69
CA THR A 69 24.75 -5.91 22.35
C THR A 69 25.31 -4.96 21.31
N SER A 70 26.53 -4.47 21.48
CA SER A 70 27.15 -3.54 20.54
C SER A 70 27.36 -4.16 19.15
N LEU A 71 27.60 -5.47 19.09
CA LEU A 71 27.75 -6.19 17.84
C LEU A 71 26.41 -6.32 17.10
N VAL A 72 25.33 -6.62 17.82
CA VAL A 72 23.96 -6.64 17.28
C VAL A 72 23.55 -5.27 16.76
N GLU A 73 23.88 -4.19 17.49
CA GLU A 73 23.62 -2.83 17.04
C GLU A 73 24.39 -2.49 15.76
N LYS A 74 25.70 -2.77 15.72
CA LYS A 74 26.52 -2.59 14.50
C LYS A 74 25.91 -3.34 13.31
N TYR A 75 25.51 -4.59 13.51
CA TYR A 75 24.86 -5.39 12.49
C TYR A 75 23.56 -4.73 11.98
N ASN A 76 22.65 -4.37 12.89
CA ASN A 76 21.36 -3.77 12.54
C ASN A 76 21.53 -2.44 11.78
N VAL A 77 22.38 -1.55 12.27
CA VAL A 77 22.65 -0.25 11.63
C VAL A 77 23.25 -0.43 10.24
N THR A 78 24.16 -1.38 10.10
CA THR A 78 24.82 -1.67 8.82
C THR A 78 23.82 -2.19 7.80
N LEU A 79 22.98 -3.15 8.19
CA LEU A 79 21.92 -3.66 7.32
C LEU A 79 20.87 -2.61 6.98
N GLU A 80 20.49 -1.75 7.93
CA GLU A 80 19.54 -0.67 7.67
C GLU A 80 20.08 0.28 6.60
N LYS A 81 21.34 0.71 6.70
CA LYS A 81 22.00 1.55 5.69
C LYS A 81 22.06 0.87 4.32
N LEU A 82 22.37 -0.42 4.29
CA LEU A 82 22.44 -1.20 3.06
C LEU A 82 21.06 -1.32 2.40
N LEU A 83 20.03 -1.62 3.18
CA LEU A 83 18.65 -1.66 2.71
C LEU A 83 18.17 -0.29 2.25
N GLU A 84 18.61 0.79 2.88
CA GLU A 84 18.25 2.15 2.44
C GLU A 84 18.88 2.51 1.09
N LYS A 85 20.12 2.08 0.85
CA LYS A 85 20.78 2.24 -0.46
C LYS A 85 20.06 1.45 -1.56
N HIS A 86 19.80 0.17 -1.33
CA HIS A 86 19.34 -0.75 -2.38
C HIS A 86 17.82 -0.89 -2.50
N ALA A 87 17.09 -0.71 -1.41
CA ALA A 87 15.63 -0.84 -1.36
C ALA A 87 15.03 0.20 -0.39
N PRO A 88 15.12 1.50 -0.72
CA PRO A 88 14.65 2.57 0.16
C PRO A 88 13.18 2.42 0.50
N LEU A 89 12.81 2.89 1.69
CA LEU A 89 11.43 2.82 2.14
C LEU A 89 10.59 3.83 1.34
N ARG A 90 9.61 3.35 0.56
CA ARG A 90 8.75 4.22 -0.25
C ARG A 90 7.33 4.22 0.28
N ALA A 91 6.78 5.41 0.47
CA ALA A 91 5.38 5.62 0.79
C ALA A 91 4.55 5.71 -0.51
N ARG A 92 3.41 5.03 -0.55
CA ARG A 92 2.42 5.17 -1.63
C ARG A 92 1.01 5.17 -1.07
N THR A 93 0.17 6.01 -1.66
CA THR A 93 -1.25 6.05 -1.32
C THR A 93 -2.00 5.02 -2.17
N ILE A 94 -2.64 4.06 -1.52
CA ILE A 94 -3.47 3.06 -2.16
C ILE A 94 -4.94 3.28 -1.83
N THR A 95 -5.79 2.82 -2.74
CA THR A 95 -7.24 2.74 -2.49
C THR A 95 -7.49 1.65 -1.46
N ASP A 96 -8.13 2.00 -0.36
CA ASP A 96 -8.53 1.05 0.67
C ASP A 96 -9.75 0.27 0.18
N ARG A 97 -9.51 -0.95 -0.28
CA ARG A 97 -10.53 -1.87 -0.76
C ARG A 97 -10.80 -2.86 0.36
N THR A 98 -12.04 -2.95 0.80
CA THR A 98 -12.50 -4.08 1.60
C THR A 98 -12.32 -5.36 0.79
N SER A 99 -11.83 -6.43 1.42
CA SER A 99 -11.80 -7.74 0.76
C SER A 99 -13.23 -8.13 0.39
N ALA A 100 -13.45 -8.49 -0.88
CA ALA A 100 -14.70 -9.14 -1.26
C ALA A 100 -14.69 -10.58 -0.71
N PRO A 101 -15.84 -11.11 -0.25
CA PRO A 101 -16.00 -12.53 0.08
C PRO A 101 -15.94 -13.42 -1.16
#